data_AF-A0A1Q3UYP5-F1
#
_entry.id   AF-A0A1Q3UYP5-F1
#
_cell.length_a   1.000
_cell.length_b   1.000
_cell.length_c   1.000
_cell.angle_alpha   90.00
_cell.angle_beta   90.00
_cell.angle_gamma   90.00
#
_symmetry.space_group_name_H-M   'P 1'
#
loop_
_entity.id
_entity.type
_entity.pdbx_description
1 polymer ?
#
loop_
_entity_poly.entity_id
_entity_poly.type
_entity_poly.pdbx_seq_one_letter_code
_entity_poly.pdbx_strand_id
1 'polypeptide(L)'
;MKMMLTLAALAAVAPALPAHAEPAPAPRSATVVHSDLDLGSARGAHRLERRIWQAVVAVCGSAPDYDLEGKNDVQQCRRDTMRQASAEADRVIASAATRGEPIQVTLAK
;
A
#
# COMPACT_ATOMS: atom_id res chain seq x y z
N MET A 1 -35.13 -49.55 -45.03
CA MET A 1 -33.64 -49.54 -45.03
C MET A 1 -33.19 -48.27 -45.73
N LYS A 2 -32.64 -47.29 -45.00
CA LYS A 2 -32.08 -46.06 -45.61
C LYS A 2 -30.99 -45.49 -44.71
N MET A 3 -29.79 -45.68 -45.23
CA MET A 3 -28.47 -45.08 -45.02
C MET A 3 -28.29 -44.00 -43.93
N MET A 4 -27.22 -44.25 -43.17
CA MET A 4 -26.48 -43.33 -42.32
C MET A 4 -25.96 -42.10 -43.08
N LEU A 5 -25.84 -40.97 -42.38
CA LEU A 5 -24.60 -40.17 -42.22
C LEU A 5 -24.89 -38.85 -41.51
N THR A 6 -23.80 -38.20 -41.06
CA THR A 6 -23.64 -36.83 -40.53
C THR A 6 -23.70 -36.71 -39.00
N LEU A 7 -22.82 -36.00 -38.31
CA LEU A 7 -21.59 -35.26 -38.64
C LEU A 7 -20.88 -35.07 -37.29
N ALA A 8 -19.60 -35.41 -37.16
CA ALA A 8 -18.85 -35.17 -35.92
C ALA A 8 -18.43 -33.70 -35.84
N ALA A 9 -18.99 -32.94 -34.89
CA ALA A 9 -18.59 -31.57 -34.62
C ALA A 9 -17.35 -31.55 -33.72
N LEU A 10 -16.19 -31.18 -34.29
CA LEU A 10 -15.01 -30.81 -33.50
C LEU A 10 -15.27 -29.46 -32.84
N ALA A 11 -15.47 -29.44 -31.52
CA ALA A 11 -15.46 -28.22 -30.73
C ALA A 11 -14.02 -27.74 -30.56
N ALA A 12 -13.68 -26.62 -31.18
CA ALA A 12 -12.41 -25.93 -30.95
C ALA A 12 -12.42 -25.33 -29.53
N VAL A 13 -11.66 -25.93 -28.62
CA VAL A 13 -11.37 -25.36 -27.29
C VAL A 13 -10.38 -24.22 -27.48
N ALA A 14 -10.86 -22.98 -27.43
CA ALA A 14 -9.99 -21.81 -27.41
C ALA A 14 -9.26 -21.76 -26.05
N PRO A 15 -7.92 -21.66 -26.01
CA PRO A 15 -7.22 -21.43 -24.76
C PRO A 15 -7.54 -20.02 -24.26
N ALA A 16 -8.19 -19.91 -23.10
CA ALA A 16 -8.30 -18.66 -22.37
C ALA A 16 -6.88 -18.20 -22.00
N LEU A 17 -6.40 -17.14 -22.64
CA LEU A 17 -5.15 -16.48 -22.26
C LEU A 17 -5.30 -15.94 -20.83
N PRO A 18 -4.28 -16.07 -19.97
CA PRO A 18 -4.32 -15.48 -18.64
C PRO A 18 -4.40 -13.95 -18.80
N ALA A 19 -5.48 -13.36 -18.31
CA ALA A 19 -5.57 -11.92 -18.15
C ALA A 19 -4.44 -11.47 -17.22
N HIS A 20 -3.48 -10.71 -17.75
CA HIS A 20 -2.47 -10.05 -16.94
C HIS A 20 -3.19 -9.13 -15.94
N ALA A 21 -3.11 -9.45 -14.66
CA ALA A 21 -3.64 -8.62 -13.59
C ALA A 21 -2.93 -7.26 -13.63
N GLU A 22 -3.70 -6.19 -13.75
CA GLU A 22 -3.26 -4.81 -13.58
C GLU A 22 -2.59 -4.67 -12.20
N PRO A 23 -1.49 -3.92 -12.04
CA PRO A 23 -0.86 -3.72 -10.74
C PRO A 23 -1.92 -3.23 -9.75
N ALA A 24 -2.12 -3.96 -8.65
CA ALA A 24 -3.06 -3.56 -7.63
C ALA A 24 -2.77 -2.10 -7.23
N PRO A 25 -3.80 -1.24 -7.11
CA PRO A 25 -3.62 0.12 -6.63
C PRO A 25 -2.79 0.12 -5.35
N ALA A 26 -1.89 1.08 -5.20
CA ALA A 26 -1.10 1.24 -3.98
C ALA A 26 -2.01 1.16 -2.73
N PRO A 27 -1.56 0.51 -1.64
CA PRO A 27 -2.38 0.34 -0.45
C PRO A 27 -2.90 1.71 0.02
N ARG A 28 -4.22 1.87 0.08
CA ARG A 28 -4.86 3.14 0.51
C ARG A 28 -4.52 3.52 1.95
N SER A 29 -4.06 2.54 2.73
CA SER A 29 -3.66 2.68 4.13
C SER A 29 -2.62 1.63 4.53
N ALA A 30 -1.74 1.97 5.47
CA ALA A 30 -0.81 1.06 6.10
C ALA A 30 -0.84 1.20 7.63
N THR A 31 -0.82 0.08 8.33
CA THR A 31 -0.85 0.05 9.80
C THR A 31 0.57 -0.05 10.36
N VAL A 32 0.93 0.86 11.25
CA VAL A 32 2.25 0.89 11.92
C VAL A 32 2.09 0.47 13.38
N VAL A 33 2.54 -0.75 13.67
CA VAL A 33 2.60 -1.30 15.02
C VAL A 33 3.85 -0.77 15.74
N HIS A 34 3.68 -0.36 17.00
CA HIS A 34 4.75 0.21 17.83
C HIS A 34 4.72 -0.28 19.28
N SER A 35 3.90 -1.30 19.60
CA SER A 35 3.80 -1.88 20.94
C SER A 35 5.12 -2.48 21.45
N ASP A 36 6.05 -2.76 20.55
CA ASP A 36 7.39 -3.28 20.81
C ASP A 36 8.44 -2.17 21.04
N LEU A 37 8.07 -0.90 20.87
CA LEU A 37 8.98 0.23 21.00
C LEU A 37 8.77 0.97 22.33
N ASP A 38 9.89 1.28 22.99
CA ASP A 38 9.89 2.25 24.10
C ASP A 38 9.87 3.68 23.54
N LEU A 39 8.67 4.22 23.38
CA LEU A 39 8.45 5.58 22.87
C LEU A 39 8.86 6.69 23.85
N GLY A 40 9.15 6.35 25.12
CA GLY A 40 9.76 7.28 26.08
C GLY A 40 11.25 7.52 25.82
N SER A 41 11.88 6.68 24.99
CA SER A 41 13.28 6.82 24.61
C SER A 41 13.45 7.49 23.24
N ALA A 42 14.49 8.29 23.08
CA ALA A 42 14.86 8.87 21.78
C ALA A 42 15.08 7.78 20.70
N ARG A 43 15.60 6.61 21.10
CA ARG A 43 15.82 5.47 20.20
C ARG A 43 14.50 4.86 19.70
N GLY A 44 13.53 4.67 20.59
CA GLY A 44 12.22 4.12 20.23
C GLY A 44 11.41 5.09 19.38
N ALA A 45 11.41 6.39 19.72
CA ALA A 45 10.80 7.43 18.90
C ALA A 45 11.38 7.46 17.48
N HIS A 46 12.71 7.41 17.34
CA HIS A 46 13.34 7.37 16.01
C HIS A 46 13.01 6.09 15.24
N ARG A 47 12.90 4.93 15.91
CA ARG A 47 12.46 3.70 15.25
C ARG A 47 11.02 3.80 14.75
N LEU A 48 10.14 4.44 15.51
CA LEU A 48 8.76 4.68 15.09
C LEU A 48 8.71 5.55 13.84
N GLU A 49 9.41 6.68 13.83
CA GLU A 49 9.50 7.58 12.68
C GLU A 49 9.97 6.86 11.41
N ARG A 50 10.98 5.99 11.53
CA ARG A 50 11.47 5.17 10.41
C ARG A 50 10.41 4.22 9.87
N ARG A 51 9.59 3.61 10.74
CA ARG A 51 8.48 2.72 10.33
C ARG A 51 7.37 3.51 9.64
N ILE A 52 7.05 4.70 10.16
CA ILE A 52 6.08 5.60 9.52
C ILE A 52 6.55 5.98 8.13
N TRP A 53 7.82 6.34 7.95
CA TRP A 53 8.36 6.64 6.63
C TRP A 53 8.22 5.45 5.65
N GLN A 54 8.50 4.22 6.10
CA GLN A 54 8.32 3.03 5.27
C GLN A 54 6.85 2.83 4.86
N ALA A 55 5.92 3.04 5.79
CA ALA A 55 4.48 2.98 5.51
C ALA A 55 4.05 4.08 4.52
N VAL A 56 4.56 5.31 4.67
CA VAL A 56 4.32 6.41 3.73
C VAL A 56 4.80 6.07 2.32
N VAL A 57 6.01 5.50 2.19
CA VAL A 57 6.53 5.06 0.89
C VAL A 57 5.66 3.96 0.28
N ALA A 58 5.17 3.02 1.08
CA ALA A 58 4.29 1.96 0.61
C ALA A 58 2.93 2.50 0.14
N VAL A 59 2.35 3.47 0.86
CA VAL A 59 1.04 4.07 0.54
C VAL A 59 1.12 5.00 -0.68
N CYS A 60 2.15 5.86 -0.76
CA CYS A 60 2.32 6.79 -1.87
C CYS A 60 2.93 6.14 -3.14
N GLY A 61 3.54 4.97 -3.02
CA GLY A 61 4.12 4.23 -4.14
C GLY A 61 5.28 4.96 -4.81
N SER A 62 5.41 4.73 -6.12
CA SER A 62 6.46 5.26 -6.99
C SER A 62 5.90 5.59 -8.38
N ALA A 63 6.45 6.61 -9.02
CA ALA A 63 6.16 6.94 -10.41
C ALA A 63 7.26 6.39 -11.34
N PRO A 64 6.93 6.06 -12.61
CA PRO A 64 7.93 5.68 -13.61
C PRO A 64 9.00 6.76 -13.83
N ASP A 65 10.17 6.35 -14.33
CA ASP A 65 11.29 7.29 -14.43
C ASP A 65 11.08 8.44 -15.41
N TYR A 66 10.28 8.19 -16.46
CA TYR A 66 9.92 9.15 -17.50
C TYR A 66 8.80 10.11 -17.09
N ASP A 67 8.10 9.84 -15.99
CA ASP A 67 6.98 10.64 -15.53
C ASP A 67 7.41 11.63 -14.46
N LEU A 68 7.81 12.83 -14.89
CA LEU A 68 8.26 13.89 -13.99
C LEU A 68 7.11 14.47 -13.15
N GLU A 69 5.91 14.54 -13.72
CA GLU A 69 4.72 15.02 -13.01
C GLU A 69 4.33 14.03 -11.92
N GLY A 70 4.22 12.74 -12.23
CA GLY A 70 3.95 11.70 -11.25
C GLY A 70 5.04 11.61 -10.17
N LYS A 71 6.31 11.88 -10.49
CA LYS A 71 7.37 12.01 -9.47
C LYS A 71 7.10 13.17 -8.52
N ASN A 72 6.66 14.32 -9.02
CA ASN A 72 6.29 15.45 -8.17
C ASN A 72 5.09 15.11 -7.28
N ASP A 73 4.08 14.43 -7.83
CA ASP A 73 2.88 14.00 -7.11
C ASP A 73 3.22 13.02 -5.99
N VAL A 74 4.05 12.02 -6.26
CA VAL A 74 4.54 11.07 -5.24
C VAL A 74 5.30 11.81 -4.14
N GLN A 75 6.12 12.80 -4.49
CA GLN A 75 6.85 13.58 -3.48
C GLN A 75 5.92 14.46 -2.64
N GLN A 76 4.90 15.06 -3.25
CA GLN A 76 3.86 15.80 -2.52
C GLN A 76 3.09 14.86 -1.58
N CYS A 77 2.64 13.70 -2.08
CA CYS A 77 1.97 12.68 -1.28
C CYS A 77 2.80 12.29 -0.05
N ARG A 78 4.10 12.03 -0.23
CA ARG A 78 4.98 11.65 0.88
C ARG A 78 5.12 12.76 1.91
N ARG A 79 5.26 14.02 1.49
CA ARG A 79 5.34 15.16 2.40
C ARG A 79 4.07 15.32 3.23
N ASP A 80 2.91 15.25 2.58
CA ASP A 80 1.64 15.50 3.27
C ASP A 80 1.24 14.32 4.16
N THR A 81 1.42 13.10 3.67
CA THR A 81 1.16 11.89 4.44
C THR A 81 2.09 11.78 5.65
N MET A 82 3.39 12.10 5.47
CA MET A 82 4.33 12.14 6.60
C MET A 82 3.92 13.20 7.62
N ARG A 83 3.56 14.42 7.19
CA ARG A 83 3.12 15.49 8.09
C ARG A 83 1.92 15.06 8.94
N GLN A 84 0.93 14.43 8.31
CA GLN A 84 -0.26 13.93 9.02
C GLN A 84 0.10 12.78 9.98
N ALA A 85 0.89 11.80 9.54
CA ALA A 85 1.27 10.65 10.35
C ALA A 85 2.19 11.03 11.52
N SER A 86 3.10 11.99 11.34
CA SER A 86 3.94 12.56 12.40
C SER A 86 3.11 13.23 13.48
N ALA A 87 2.09 14.01 13.11
CA ALA A 87 1.21 14.64 14.09
C ALA A 87 0.46 13.61 14.95
N GLU A 88 0.11 12.45 14.37
CA GLU A 88 -0.47 11.34 15.13
C GLU A 88 0.55 10.64 16.02
N ALA A 89 1.77 10.41 15.51
CA ALA A 89 2.86 9.87 16.32
C ALA A 89 3.20 10.75 17.52
N ASP A 90 3.23 12.08 17.34
CA ASP A 90 3.48 13.04 18.42
C ASP A 90 2.41 12.95 19.51
N ARG A 91 1.14 12.72 19.14
CA ARG A 91 0.06 12.47 20.11
C ARG A 91 0.25 11.15 20.85
N VAL A 92 0.60 10.09 20.14
CA VAL A 92 0.89 8.78 20.76
C VAL A 92 2.05 8.88 21.75
N ILE A 93 3.15 9.54 21.36
CA ILE A 93 4.33 9.76 22.22
C ILE A 93 3.95 10.64 23.43
N ALA A 94 3.27 11.77 23.21
CA ALA A 94 2.88 12.69 24.28
C ALA A 94 1.85 12.09 25.24
N SER A 95 1.03 11.14 24.77
CA SER A 95 0.06 10.44 25.63
C SER A 95 0.72 9.44 26.59
N ALA A 96 2.02 9.17 26.45
CA ALA A 96 2.84 8.23 27.24
C ALA A 96 2.29 6.78 27.37
N ALA A 97 1.06 6.47 26.92
CA ALA A 97 0.29 5.38 27.52
C ALA A 97 -0.94 4.89 26.72
N THR A 98 -1.08 5.14 25.41
CA THR A 98 -1.98 4.27 24.62
C THR A 98 -1.22 2.99 24.32
N ARG A 99 -1.46 1.94 25.11
CA ARG A 99 -0.72 0.66 25.10
C ARG A 99 -0.81 -0.07 23.75
N GLY A 100 -0.06 0.39 22.76
CA GLY A 100 0.12 -0.26 21.47
C GLY A 100 -1.00 -0.03 20.45
N GLU A 101 -1.76 1.05 20.55
CA GLU A 101 -2.77 1.35 19.52
C GLU A 101 -2.08 1.73 18.21
N PRO A 102 -2.26 0.94 17.13
CA PRO A 102 -1.42 1.09 15.95
C PRO A 102 -1.76 2.36 15.17
N ILE A 103 -0.72 3.05 14.69
CA ILE A 103 -0.88 4.26 13.88
C ILE A 103 -1.34 3.87 12.48
N GLN A 104 -2.41 4.49 12.00
CA GLN A 104 -2.87 4.32 10.62
C GLN A 104 -2.25 5.41 9.74
N VAL A 105 -1.49 4.98 8.73
CA VAL A 105 -0.96 5.84 7.69
C VAL A 105 -1.91 5.75 6.50
N THR A 106 -2.70 6.79 6.29
CA THR A 106 -3.65 6.90 5.16
C THR A 106 -3.23 8.05 4.26
N LEU A 107 -3.57 7.98 2.98
CA LEU A 107 -3.37 9.12 2.06
C LEU A 107 -3.91 10.42 2.68
N ALA A 108 -3.07 11.45 2.69
CA ALA A 108 -3.50 12.78 3.09
C ALA A 108 -4.56 13.30 2.11
N LYS A 109 -5.60 13.94 2.65
CA LYS A 109 -6.75 14.46 1.90
C LYS A 109 -6.50 15.86 1.38
#